data_AF-A0A7C6WNE5-F1
#
_entry.id   AF-A0A7C6WNE5-F1
#
_cell.length_a   1.000
_cell.length_b   1.000
_cell.length_c   1.000
_cell.angle_alpha   90.00
_cell.angle_beta   90.00
_cell.angle_gamma   90.00
#
_symmetry.space_group_name_H-M   'P 1'
#
loop_
_entity.id
_entity.type
_entity.pdbx_description
1 polymer ?
#
loop_
_entity_poly.entity_id
_entity_poly.type
_entity_poly.pdbx_seq_one_letter_code
_entity_poly.pdbx_strand_id
1 'polypeptide(L)'
;MKWFDYDKIENTIVLRTRNEGDYIEINDSAGRKKLKDYYIDQKIPRDERDIKLLVADGSHIMWVMGQGDRISEKYKVNDNTTNILLMKLINTEEY
;
A
#
# COMPACT_ATOMS: atom_id res chain seq x y z
N MET A 1 -8.99 -2.26 9.38
CA MET A 1 -9.55 -0.94 9.04
C MET A 1 -8.39 0.04 8.96
N LYS A 2 -8.34 0.87 7.92
CA LYS A 2 -7.27 1.85 7.67
C LYS A 2 -7.88 3.15 7.13
N TRP A 3 -7.23 4.27 7.41
CA TRP A 3 -7.61 5.60 6.94
C TRP A 3 -6.52 6.15 6.04
N PHE A 4 -6.94 6.74 4.92
CA PHE A 4 -6.06 7.35 3.95
C PHE A 4 -6.52 8.79 3.71
N ASP A 5 -5.55 9.67 3.50
CA ASP A 5 -5.80 11.00 2.98
C ASP A 5 -6.25 10.88 1.51
N TYR A 6 -7.54 11.14 1.27
CA TYR A 6 -8.14 10.98 -0.05
C TYR A 6 -7.62 12.02 -1.05
N ASP A 7 -7.25 13.20 -0.56
CA ASP A 7 -6.84 14.33 -1.39
C ASP A 7 -5.44 14.11 -2.02
N LYS A 8 -4.72 13.06 -1.60
CA LYS A 8 -3.39 12.68 -2.12
C LYS A 8 -3.42 11.60 -3.21
N ILE A 9 -4.61 11.12 -3.59
CA ILE A 9 -4.80 10.08 -4.58
C ILE A 9 -4.82 10.71 -5.97
N GLU A 10 -3.95 10.24 -6.87
CA GLU A 10 -3.74 10.86 -8.19
C GLU A 10 -4.38 10.07 -9.34
N ASN A 11 -4.70 8.79 -9.13
CA ASN A 11 -5.29 7.90 -10.13
C ASN A 11 -6.50 7.14 -9.54
N THR A 12 -7.13 6.32 -10.36
CA THR A 12 -8.14 5.37 -9.87
C THR A 12 -7.50 4.35 -8.93
N ILE A 13 -8.11 4.18 -7.76
CA ILE A 13 -7.69 3.16 -6.78
C ILE A 13 -8.03 1.78 -7.35
N VAL A 14 -7.03 0.91 -7.40
CA VAL A 14 -7.19 -0.46 -7.89
C VAL A 14 -6.71 -1.46 -6.85
N LEU A 15 -7.53 -2.48 -6.61
CA LEU A 15 -7.14 -3.68 -5.88
C LEU A 15 -6.51 -4.67 -6.88
N ARG A 16 -5.21 -4.91 -6.77
CA ARG A 16 -4.48 -5.80 -7.69
C ARG A 16 -3.27 -6.46 -7.02
N THR A 17 -2.64 -7.40 -7.72
CA THR A 17 -1.30 -7.88 -7.38
C THR A 17 -0.22 -6.97 -7.94
N ARG A 18 1.05 -7.27 -7.64
CA ARG A 18 2.19 -6.44 -8.03
C ARG A 18 2.38 -6.35 -9.55
N ASN A 19 2.83 -5.19 -10.01
CA ASN A 19 3.31 -4.92 -11.35
C ASN A 19 4.80 -4.51 -11.31
N GLU A 20 5.48 -4.63 -12.45
CA GLU A 20 6.82 -4.06 -12.58
C GLU A 20 6.77 -2.53 -12.39
N GLY A 21 7.75 -2.00 -11.66
CA GLY A 21 7.84 -0.57 -11.35
C GLY A 21 7.09 -0.15 -10.08
N ASP A 22 6.33 -1.05 -9.44
CA ASP A 22 5.64 -0.73 -8.19
C ASP A 22 6.61 -0.29 -7.08
N TYR A 23 6.19 0.72 -6.31
CA TYR A 23 6.96 1.28 -5.21
C TYR A 23 6.07 1.69 -4.04
N ILE A 24 6.68 1.84 -2.86
CA ILE A 24 6.05 2.32 -1.64
C ILE A 24 6.90 3.42 -1.01
N GLU A 25 6.29 4.45 -0.44
CA GLU A 25 7.01 5.45 0.35
C GLU A 25 7.11 4.98 1.81
N ILE A 26 8.35 4.91 2.31
CA ILE A 26 8.68 4.29 3.59
C ILE A 26 9.07 5.28 4.69
N ASN A 27 9.20 6.56 4.37
CA ASN A 27 9.43 7.63 5.34
C ASN A 27 8.78 8.95 4.88
N ASP A 28 8.62 9.90 5.82
CA ASP A 28 7.98 11.19 5.59
C ASP A 28 8.79 12.13 4.67
N SER A 29 10.04 11.78 4.36
CA SER A 29 10.90 12.51 3.42
C SER A 29 10.74 12.03 1.98
N ALA A 30 9.57 11.47 1.63
CA ALA A 30 9.26 10.89 0.32
C ALA A 30 10.26 9.81 -0.13
N GLY A 31 10.85 9.08 0.82
CA GLY A 31 11.77 7.98 0.54
C GLY A 31 11.04 6.82 -0.14
N ARG A 32 11.21 6.68 -1.45
CA ARG A 32 10.63 5.60 -2.25
C ARG A 32 11.48 4.33 -2.16
N LYS A 33 10.82 3.19 -1.97
CA LYS A 33 11.43 1.86 -2.06
C LYS A 33 10.65 1.04 -3.09
N LYS A 34 11.36 0.34 -3.99
CA LYS A 34 10.70 -0.59 -4.91
C LYS A 34 9.98 -1.66 -4.11
N LEU A 35 8.77 -2.04 -4.52
CA LEU A 35 7.98 -3.02 -3.80
C LEU A 35 8.71 -4.36 -3.65
N LYS A 36 9.47 -4.76 -4.68
CA LYS A 36 10.29 -5.97 -4.63
C LYS A 36 11.33 -5.94 -3.50
N ASP A 37 11.96 -4.79 -3.27
CA ASP A 37 13.00 -4.62 -2.25
C ASP A 37 12.34 -4.58 -0.87
N TYR A 38 11.19 -3.91 -0.77
CA TYR A 38 10.35 -3.93 0.44
C TYR A 38 9.96 -5.37 0.84
N TYR A 39 9.51 -6.20 -0.10
CA TYR A 39 9.16 -7.59 0.18
C TYR A 39 10.36 -8.45 0.62
N ILE A 40 11.56 -8.18 0.10
CA ILE A 40 12.78 -8.85 0.55
C ILE A 40 13.08 -8.48 2.01
N ASP A 41 13.03 -7.18 2.34
CA ASP A 41 13.29 -6.70 3.69
C ASP A 41 12.28 -7.24 4.71
N GLN A 42 11.01 -7.35 4.30
CA GLN A 42 9.95 -7.94 5.11
C GLN A 42 9.96 -9.47 5.12
N LYS A 43 10.92 -10.10 4.42
CA LYS A 43 11.06 -11.56 4.31
C LYS A 43 9.79 -12.27 3.82
N ILE A 44 9.03 -11.61 2.94
CA ILE A 44 7.82 -12.21 2.36
C ILE A 44 8.23 -13.35 1.41
N PRO A 45 7.68 -14.57 1.54
CA PRO A 45 7.97 -15.70 0.65
C PRO A 45 7.70 -15.38 -0.82
N ARG A 46 8.50 -15.94 -1.75
CA ARG A 46 8.45 -15.53 -3.17
C ARG A 46 7.10 -15.86 -3.82
N ASP A 47 6.56 -17.01 -3.48
CA ASP A 47 5.25 -17.53 -3.88
C ASP A 47 4.10 -16.64 -3.40
N GLU A 48 4.20 -16.08 -2.20
CA GLU A 48 3.18 -15.12 -1.70
C GLU A 48 3.23 -13.77 -2.43
N ARG A 49 4.41 -13.32 -2.88
CA ARG A 49 4.58 -11.97 -3.46
C ARG A 49 3.76 -11.72 -4.72
N ASP A 50 3.49 -12.76 -5.50
CA ASP A 50 2.76 -12.66 -6.77
C ASP A 50 1.24 -12.70 -6.61
N ILE A 51 0.75 -13.28 -5.51
CA ILE A 51 -0.69 -13.40 -5.20
C ILE A 51 -1.18 -12.36 -4.19
N LYS A 52 -0.25 -11.65 -3.54
CA LYS A 52 -0.57 -10.65 -2.52
C LYS A 52 -1.38 -9.51 -3.10
N LEU A 53 -2.55 -9.26 -2.52
CA LEU A 53 -3.38 -8.11 -2.88
C LEU A 53 -2.79 -6.82 -2.31
N LEU A 54 -2.85 -5.77 -3.14
CA LEU A 54 -2.37 -4.43 -2.88
C LEU A 54 -3.47 -3.43 -3.21
N VAL A 55 -3.54 -2.36 -2.43
CA VAL A 55 -4.27 -1.16 -2.86
C VAL A 55 -3.27 -0.25 -3.57
N ALA A 56 -3.53 0.04 -4.84
CA ALA A 56 -2.63 0.78 -5.70
C ALA A 56 -3.29 2.04 -6.27
N ASP A 57 -2.48 3.09 -6.38
CA ASP A 57 -2.74 4.34 -7.07
C ASP A 57 -1.68 4.45 -8.18
N GLY A 58 -2.02 3.97 -9.39
CA GLY A 58 -1.03 3.73 -10.45
C GLY A 58 0.03 2.71 -10.03
N SER A 59 1.32 3.09 -10.09
CA SER A 59 2.46 2.29 -9.59
C SER A 59 2.79 2.56 -8.11
N HIS A 60 2.15 3.54 -7.47
CA HIS A 60 2.34 3.82 -6.06
C HIS A 60 1.45 2.89 -5.24
N ILE A 61 2.06 2.03 -4.44
CA ILE A 61 1.34 1.14 -3.53
C ILE A 61 0.91 1.92 -2.29
N MET A 62 -0.39 2.15 -2.16
CA MET A 62 -0.99 2.83 -1.00
C MET A 62 -0.93 1.93 0.24
N TRP A 63 -1.27 0.65 0.07
CA TRP A 63 -1.40 -0.31 1.17
C TRP A 63 -1.00 -1.72 0.73
N VAL A 64 0.02 -2.27 1.40
CA VAL A 64 0.34 -3.69 1.37
C VAL A 64 -0.52 -4.39 2.41
N MET A 65 -1.32 -5.38 2.01
CA MET A 65 -2.24 -6.11 2.90
C MET A 65 -1.65 -7.45 3.36
N GLY A 66 -1.97 -7.87 4.60
CA GLY A 66 -1.55 -9.16 5.16
C GLY A 66 -0.13 -9.13 5.74
N GLN A 67 0.67 -10.18 5.55
CA GLN A 67 2.07 -10.20 6.01
C GLN A 67 2.86 -9.00 5.46
N GLY A 68 3.57 -8.24 6.30
CA GLY A 68 4.19 -6.99 5.88
C GLY A 68 3.16 -5.85 5.69
N ASP A 69 2.05 -5.89 6.43
CA ASP A 69 1.00 -4.85 6.43
C ASP A 69 1.61 -3.46 6.58
N ARG A 70 1.45 -2.63 5.55
CA ARG A 70 2.03 -1.29 5.55
C ARG A 70 1.26 -0.32 4.69
N ILE A 71 0.96 0.84 5.26
CA ILE A 71 0.50 2.02 4.53
C ILE A 71 1.72 2.80 4.07
N SER A 72 1.70 3.25 2.81
CA SER A 72 2.68 4.20 2.30
C SER A 72 2.57 5.55 3.00
N GLU A 73 3.70 6.13 3.38
CA GLU A 73 3.76 7.40 4.11
C GLU A 73 3.01 8.54 3.40
N LYS A 74 3.09 8.61 2.06
CA LYS A 74 2.31 9.55 1.23
C LYS A 74 0.86 9.68 1.69
N TYR A 75 0.16 8.56 1.87
CA TYR A 75 -1.30 8.54 2.05
C TYR A 75 -1.76 8.63 3.51
N LYS A 76 -0.84 8.82 4.48
CA LYS A 76 -1.25 9.00 5.87
C LYS A 76 -2.03 10.29 6.04
N VAL A 77 -3.05 10.20 6.88
CA VAL A 77 -3.83 11.34 7.38
C VAL A 77 -2.96 12.19 8.28
N ASN A 78 -3.08 13.51 8.15
CA ASN A 78 -2.45 14.49 9.04
C ASN A 78 -3.43 15.63 9.35
N ASP A 79 -2.98 16.64 10.09
CA ASP A 79 -3.81 17.76 10.55
C ASP A 79 -4.40 18.61 9.40
N ASN A 80 -3.88 18.48 8.18
CA ASN A 80 -4.35 19.19 6.99
C ASN A 80 -5.29 18.34 6.10
N THR A 81 -5.48 17.06 6.42
CA THR A 81 -6.35 16.17 5.64
C THR A 81 -7.80 16.64 5.74
N THR A 82 -8.44 16.89 4.59
CA THR A 82 -9.84 17.34 4.55
C THR A 82 -10.78 16.17 4.26
N ASN A 83 -10.44 15.34 3.26
CA ASN A 83 -11.22 14.17 2.90
C ASN A 83 -10.52 12.89 3.32
N ILE A 84 -11.25 12.02 4.02
CA ILE A 84 -10.73 10.73 4.50
C ILE A 84 -11.37 9.59 3.72
N LEU A 85 -10.54 8.73 3.15
CA LEU A 85 -10.96 7.44 2.63
C LEU A 85 -10.79 6.36 3.70
N LEU A 86 -11.91 5.79 4.10
CA LEU A 86 -11.97 4.66 5.02
C LEU A 86 -11.98 3.35 4.24
N MET A 87 -11.01 2.47 4.50
CA MET A 87 -11.03 1.10 3.98
C MET A 87 -11.11 0.08 5.11
N LYS A 88 -12.01 -0.88 4.96
CA LYS A 88 -12.15 -2.01 5.87
C LYS A 88 -12.09 -3.30 5.06
N LEU A 89 -11.04 -4.08 5.30
CA LEU A 89 -11.01 -5.48 4.89
C LEU A 89 -11.95 -6.27 5.80
N ILE A 90 -12.91 -6.99 5.21
CA ILE A 90 -13.91 -7.81 5.90
C ILE A 90 -13.73 -9.24 5.39
N ASN A 91 -13.73 -10.23 6.30
CA ASN A 91 -13.51 -11.65 6.05
C ASN A 91 -12.12 -12.00 5.49
N THR A 92 -11.13 -12.02 6.37
CA THR A 92 -9.86 -12.71 6.16
C THR A 92 -9.95 -14.06 6.85
N GLU A 93 -10.71 -15.00 6.27
CA GLU A 93 -10.29 -16.39 6.47
C GLU A 93 -8.99 -16.52 5.70
N GLU A 94 -7.93 -16.87 6.43
CA GLU A 94 -6.51 -16.75 6.09
C GLU A 94 -6.22 -16.97 4.59
N TYR A 95 -5.73 -15.92 3.93
CA TYR A 95 -4.91 -16.07 2.72
C TYR A 95 -3.55 -16.63 3.12
#